data_AF-A0A7S4EPS4-F1
#
_entry.id   AF-A0A7S4EPS4-F1
#
_cell.length_a   1.000
_cell.length_b   1.000
_cell.length_c   1.000
_cell.angle_alpha   90.00
_cell.angle_beta   90.00
_cell.angle_gamma   90.00
#
_symmetry.space_group_name_H-M   'P 1'
#
loop_
_entity.id
_entity.type
_entity.pdbx_description
1 polymer ?
#
loop_
_entity_poly.entity_id
_entity_poly.type
_entity_poly.pdbx_seq_one_letter_code
_entity_poly.pdbx_strand_id
1 'polypeptide(L)'
;AATAPVASVPVPAATAPVVSVPIPAAALPTAITSMPIKPIMGGLRFTGKYYEPWTGGKPNNTWTGLDSTPRSIKPNQARSEYSSKAQISYDKRQNGLYHGENDRKYKDKGDLNELCQQLKQAFLSNEMDTICYRKDPLTRAPNEEMIDVLECYPRLKRQAMREQSHWIKSKYDTYDHDNDDDAIQFLLNSLQPELTKRIKTKMRDATDPVQDTFVDVLFILIDHPSDNCRTRVSQPFTSIFS
;
A
#
# COMPACT_ATOMS: atom_id res chain seq x y z
N ALA A 1 26.65 96.49 0.85
CA ALA A 1 26.12 95.47 -0.08
C ALA A 1 25.16 94.58 0.70
N ALA A 2 23.99 94.30 0.13
CA ALA A 2 22.76 93.96 0.84
C ALA A 2 22.78 92.64 1.62
N THR A 3 22.31 92.71 2.86
CA THR A 3 21.94 91.60 3.75
C THR A 3 20.61 91.02 3.29
N ALA A 4 20.58 89.75 2.89
CA ALA A 4 19.35 89.02 2.57
C ALA A 4 18.82 88.28 3.83
N PRO A 5 17.51 88.26 4.10
CA PRO A 5 16.93 87.59 5.26
C PRO A 5 16.73 86.09 5.00
N VAL A 6 17.12 85.26 5.97
CA VAL A 6 16.87 83.81 5.95
C VAL A 6 15.46 83.54 6.49
N ALA A 7 14.65 82.89 5.67
CA ALA A 7 13.27 82.50 5.96
C ALA A 7 13.19 81.39 7.01
N SER A 8 12.18 81.50 7.86
CA SER A 8 11.78 80.56 8.91
C SER A 8 11.21 79.27 8.33
N VAL A 9 11.72 78.13 8.80
CA VAL A 9 11.20 76.78 8.50
C VAL A 9 10.22 76.38 9.62
N PRO A 10 9.05 75.81 9.29
CA PRO A 10 8.00 75.50 10.26
C PRO A 10 8.26 74.22 11.07
N VAL A 11 7.78 74.24 12.31
CA VAL A 11 7.78 73.13 13.28
C VAL A 11 6.86 72.00 12.80
N PRO A 12 7.29 70.73 12.77
CA PRO A 12 6.39 69.62 12.47
C PRO A 12 5.51 69.24 13.67
N ALA A 13 4.25 68.95 13.36
CA ALA A 13 3.16 68.64 14.27
C ALA A 13 3.39 67.37 15.11
N ALA A 14 2.94 67.43 16.37
CA ALA A 14 2.93 66.33 17.32
C ALA A 14 2.13 65.12 16.80
N THR A 15 2.78 63.97 16.75
CA THR A 15 2.17 62.68 16.41
C THR A 15 1.48 62.10 17.65
N ALA A 16 0.24 61.65 17.50
CA ALA A 16 -0.57 61.03 18.54
C ALA A 16 0.04 59.69 19.04
N PRO A 17 -0.23 59.26 20.29
CA PRO A 17 0.36 58.05 20.86
C PRO A 17 -0.23 56.77 20.25
N VAL A 18 0.65 55.85 19.87
CA VAL A 18 0.31 54.49 19.42
C VAL A 18 -0.12 53.67 20.65
N VAL A 19 -1.38 53.24 20.67
CA VAL A 19 -1.90 52.29 21.67
C VAL A 19 -1.36 50.91 21.34
N SER A 20 -0.51 50.37 22.20
CA SER A 20 0.00 48.99 22.13
C SER A 20 -1.11 48.00 22.53
N VAL A 21 -1.63 47.27 21.54
CA VAL A 21 -2.50 46.11 21.77
C VAL A 21 -1.63 44.94 22.24
N PRO A 22 -1.92 44.28 23.38
CA PRO A 22 -1.17 43.10 23.79
C PRO A 22 -1.50 41.92 22.88
N ILE A 23 -0.48 41.38 22.22
CA ILE A 23 -0.54 40.13 21.46
C ILE A 23 -0.76 39.00 22.48
N PRO A 24 -1.81 38.17 22.35
CA PRO A 24 -1.98 37.03 23.25
C PRO A 24 -0.80 36.07 23.08
N ALA A 25 -0.20 35.68 24.20
CA ALA A 25 0.89 34.71 24.24
C ALA A 25 0.47 33.44 23.49
N ALA A 26 1.18 33.13 22.40
CA ALA A 26 1.01 31.89 21.68
C ALA A 26 1.23 30.73 22.66
N ALA A 27 0.20 29.94 22.90
CA ALA A 27 0.32 28.70 23.65
C ALA A 27 1.35 27.82 22.93
N LEU A 28 2.43 27.45 23.64
CA LEU A 28 3.36 26.44 23.20
C LEU A 28 2.57 25.17 22.83
N PRO A 29 2.80 24.54 21.67
CA PRO A 29 2.14 23.30 21.34
C PRO A 29 2.55 22.25 22.37
N THR A 30 1.60 21.83 23.20
CA THR A 30 1.73 20.69 24.09
C THR A 30 2.07 19.48 23.22
N ALA A 31 3.30 18.95 23.34
CA ALA A 31 3.71 17.74 22.66
C ALA A 31 2.93 16.56 23.25
N ILE A 32 1.73 16.31 22.74
CA ILE A 32 1.03 15.04 22.92
C ILE A 32 1.82 14.01 22.13
N THR A 33 2.74 13.31 22.79
CA THR A 33 3.23 12.02 22.31
C THR A 33 2.11 11.01 22.54
N SER A 34 1.04 11.11 21.74
CA SER A 34 -0.07 10.16 21.79
C SER A 34 0.46 8.78 21.41
N MET A 35 0.12 7.77 22.21
CA MET A 35 0.44 6.38 21.89
C MET A 35 -0.14 6.03 20.50
N PRO A 36 0.63 5.36 19.62
CA PRO A 36 0.13 4.97 18.31
C PRO A 36 -1.06 4.02 18.44
N ILE A 37 -1.93 4.05 17.44
CA ILE A 37 -3.06 3.12 17.36
C ILE A 37 -2.52 1.71 17.19
N LYS A 38 -3.04 0.76 17.96
CA LYS A 38 -2.66 -0.65 17.85
C LYS A 38 -3.28 -1.25 16.58
N PRO A 39 -2.48 -1.87 15.68
CA PRO A 39 -3.02 -2.61 14.54
C PRO A 39 -3.84 -3.83 15.01
N ILE A 40 -4.94 -4.13 14.30
CA ILE A 40 -5.70 -5.39 14.45
C ILE A 40 -4.75 -6.55 14.14
N MET A 41 -4.02 -6.45 13.03
CA MET A 41 -3.11 -7.49 12.54
C MET A 41 -1.66 -7.21 12.96
N GLY A 42 -1.44 -7.25 14.27
CA GLY A 42 -0.12 -7.09 14.86
C GLY A 42 -0.18 -6.59 16.30
N GLY A 43 0.61 -5.57 16.62
CA GLY A 43 0.65 -5.02 17.97
C GLY A 43 1.53 -3.80 18.13
N LEU A 44 1.82 -3.47 19.40
CA LEU A 44 2.74 -2.40 19.77
C LEU A 44 4.01 -2.99 20.37
N ARG A 45 5.16 -2.45 20.00
CA ARG A 45 6.47 -2.79 20.56
C ARG A 45 7.08 -1.56 21.22
N PHE A 46 7.51 -1.69 22.47
CA PHE A 46 8.27 -0.63 23.12
C PHE A 46 9.74 -0.63 22.66
N THR A 47 10.23 0.51 22.18
CA THR A 47 11.62 0.66 21.69
C THR A 47 12.60 1.15 22.75
N GLY A 48 12.16 1.28 24.00
CA GLY A 48 12.91 1.93 25.07
C GLY A 48 12.60 3.43 25.21
N LYS A 49 12.07 4.08 24.16
CA LYS A 49 11.71 5.51 24.18
C LYS A 49 10.25 5.77 23.85
N TYR A 50 9.69 5.05 22.89
CA TYR A 50 8.29 5.18 22.45
C TYR A 50 7.75 3.82 22.01
N TYR A 51 6.44 3.72 21.82
CA TYR A 51 5.82 2.54 21.22
C TYR A 51 5.81 2.68 19.71
N GLU A 52 6.11 1.60 19.00
CA GLU A 52 5.98 1.49 17.56
C GLU A 52 4.94 0.42 17.22
N PRO A 53 4.01 0.70 16.29
CA PRO A 53 3.16 -0.34 15.73
C PRO A 53 4.00 -1.32 14.90
N TRP A 54 3.57 -2.57 14.87
CA TRP A 54 4.09 -3.60 13.98
C TRP A 54 2.95 -4.38 13.36
N THR A 55 3.09 -4.79 12.11
CA THR A 55 2.09 -5.58 11.38
C THR A 55 2.62 -6.94 10.94
N GLY A 56 1.72 -7.81 10.49
CA GLY A 56 2.05 -9.10 9.90
C GLY A 56 1.64 -10.29 10.76
N GLY A 57 1.65 -11.47 10.13
CA GLY A 57 1.25 -12.74 10.73
C GLY A 57 -0.07 -13.29 10.22
N LYS A 58 -0.38 -14.53 10.63
CA LYS A 58 -1.60 -15.23 10.25
C LYS A 58 -2.80 -14.67 11.04
N PRO A 59 -3.85 -14.14 10.38
CA PRO A 59 -5.06 -13.68 11.04
C PRO A 59 -5.89 -14.87 11.56
N ASN A 60 -6.69 -14.62 12.60
CA ASN A 60 -7.76 -15.53 12.97
C ASN A 60 -8.90 -15.49 11.93
N ASN A 61 -9.81 -16.47 11.96
CA ASN A 61 -10.88 -16.58 10.97
C ASN A 61 -11.96 -15.48 11.07
N THR A 62 -11.97 -14.70 12.15
CA THR A 62 -12.88 -13.55 12.33
C THR A 62 -12.26 -12.21 11.90
N TRP A 63 -10.99 -12.19 11.52
CA TRP A 63 -10.21 -10.99 11.21
C TRP A 63 -10.21 -9.95 12.35
N THR A 64 -10.17 -10.41 13.60
CA THR A 64 -10.17 -9.54 14.80
C THR A 64 -8.82 -9.50 15.52
N GLY A 65 -7.84 -10.23 14.99
CA GLY A 65 -6.50 -10.36 15.52
C GLY A 65 -5.75 -11.51 14.86
N LEU A 66 -4.55 -11.78 15.37
CA LEU A 66 -3.73 -12.90 14.92
C LEU A 66 -4.20 -14.22 15.55
N ASP A 67 -4.10 -15.30 14.77
CA ASP A 67 -4.33 -16.68 15.23
C ASP A 67 -3.31 -17.09 16.30
N SER A 68 -2.06 -16.64 16.11
CA SER A 68 -1.02 -16.72 17.13
C SER A 68 -0.09 -15.51 17.04
N THR A 69 0.41 -15.04 18.19
CA THR A 69 1.39 -13.97 18.21
C THR A 69 2.76 -14.51 17.79
N PRO A 70 3.45 -13.88 16.82
CA PRO A 70 4.80 -14.30 16.43
C PRO A 70 5.76 -14.20 17.61
N ARG A 71 6.63 -15.22 17.77
CA ARG A 71 7.60 -15.30 18.86
C ARG A 71 8.63 -14.17 18.84
N SER A 72 8.93 -13.63 17.66
CA SER A 72 9.88 -12.54 17.48
C SER A 72 9.42 -11.62 16.36
N ILE A 73 9.50 -10.32 16.61
CA ILE A 73 9.19 -9.26 15.66
C ILE A 73 10.50 -8.82 15.01
N LYS A 74 10.65 -9.03 13.70
CA LYS A 74 11.84 -8.64 12.95
C LYS A 74 11.99 -7.11 12.91
N PRO A 75 13.19 -6.56 12.65
CA PRO A 75 13.39 -5.10 12.62
C PRO A 75 12.56 -4.37 11.56
N ASN A 76 12.37 -5.00 10.41
CA ASN A 76 11.51 -4.49 9.33
C ASN A 76 10.02 -4.63 9.63
N GLN A 77 9.69 -5.19 10.82
CA GLN A 77 8.49 -5.25 11.65
C GLN A 77 7.87 -3.94 12.14
N ALA A 78 8.63 -2.85 12.15
CA ALA A 78 8.19 -1.63 12.79
C ALA A 78 7.67 -0.59 11.80
N ARG A 79 6.44 -0.13 12.04
CA ARG A 79 5.80 1.02 11.42
C ARG A 79 6.18 2.29 12.16
N SER A 80 7.45 2.68 12.06
CA SER A 80 7.89 3.97 12.59
C SER A 80 7.21 5.11 11.83
N GLU A 81 6.58 6.06 12.54
CA GLU A 81 6.01 7.28 11.94
C GLU A 81 7.01 8.46 11.92
N TYR A 82 7.96 8.48 12.86
CA TYR A 82 8.74 9.69 13.18
C TYR A 82 10.24 9.60 12.86
N SER A 83 10.67 8.68 11.98
CA SER A 83 12.09 8.51 11.66
C SER A 83 12.34 8.39 10.17
N SER A 84 13.56 8.70 9.72
CA SER A 84 14.00 8.44 8.34
C SER A 84 13.88 6.97 7.93
N LYS A 85 13.79 6.04 8.91
CA LYS A 85 13.52 4.63 8.67
C LYS A 85 12.09 4.37 8.19
N ALA A 86 11.15 5.28 8.47
CA ALA A 86 9.78 5.22 7.97
C ALA A 86 9.76 5.23 6.44
N GLN A 87 10.48 6.17 5.83
CA GLN A 87 10.61 6.30 4.38
C GLN A 87 11.27 5.06 3.77
N ILE A 88 12.39 4.60 4.34
CA ILE A 88 13.07 3.38 3.85
C ILE A 88 12.16 2.15 3.93
N SER A 89 11.36 2.03 5.00
CA SER A 89 10.40 0.93 5.15
C SER A 89 9.27 1.03 4.12
N TYR A 90 8.73 2.23 3.91
CA TYR A 90 7.73 2.52 2.89
C TYR A 90 8.24 2.16 1.48
N ASP A 91 9.42 2.64 1.11
CA ASP A 91 10.03 2.36 -0.20
C ASP A 91 10.20 0.84 -0.41
N LYS A 92 10.69 0.12 0.61
CA LYS A 92 10.84 -1.35 0.55
C LYS A 92 9.52 -2.09 0.32
N ARG A 93 8.42 -1.57 0.85
CA ARG A 93 7.08 -2.15 0.66
C ARG A 93 6.50 -1.89 -0.72
N GLN A 94 7.05 -0.94 -1.48
CA GLN A 94 6.54 -0.61 -2.82
C GLN A 94 7.50 -0.97 -3.96
N ASN A 95 8.80 -1.13 -3.70
CA ASN A 95 9.83 -1.31 -4.75
C ASN A 95 9.61 -2.51 -5.69
N GLY A 96 8.88 -3.54 -5.25
CA GLY A 96 8.67 -4.77 -6.00
C GLY A 96 9.91 -5.68 -6.03
N LEU A 97 9.77 -6.85 -6.65
CA LEU A 97 10.88 -7.74 -6.95
C LEU A 97 11.75 -7.13 -8.06
N TYR A 98 13.08 -7.28 -7.92
CA TYR A 98 14.06 -6.83 -8.92
C TYR A 98 13.96 -5.33 -9.25
N HIS A 99 13.84 -4.49 -8.22
CA HIS A 99 13.80 -3.04 -8.36
C HIS A 99 15.04 -2.52 -9.12
N GLY A 100 14.79 -1.79 -10.22
CA GLY A 100 15.85 -1.29 -11.12
C GLY A 100 16.32 -2.29 -12.20
N GLU A 101 15.84 -3.54 -12.18
CA GLU A 101 16.28 -4.61 -13.09
C GLU A 101 15.09 -5.14 -13.91
N ASN A 102 14.62 -4.36 -14.91
CA ASN A 102 13.42 -4.70 -15.69
C ASN A 102 13.47 -6.08 -16.38
N ASP A 103 14.64 -6.56 -16.79
CA ASP A 103 14.79 -7.84 -17.49
C ASP A 103 14.53 -9.05 -16.59
N ARG A 104 14.66 -8.87 -15.27
CA ARG A 104 14.42 -9.92 -14.27
C ARG A 104 12.99 -9.91 -13.73
N LYS A 105 12.25 -8.83 -13.95
CA LYS A 105 10.84 -8.73 -13.55
C LYS A 105 10.01 -9.82 -14.22
N TYR A 106 8.94 -10.23 -13.53
CA TYR A 106 8.07 -11.28 -14.03
C TYR A 106 7.45 -10.87 -15.37
N LYS A 107 7.63 -11.76 -16.35
CA LYS A 107 7.09 -11.64 -17.69
C LYS A 107 5.87 -12.53 -17.87
N ASP A 108 5.10 -12.27 -18.91
CA ASP A 108 4.01 -13.17 -19.30
C ASP A 108 4.55 -14.60 -19.52
N LYS A 109 3.84 -15.59 -18.97
CA LYS A 109 4.26 -17.01 -18.89
C LYS A 109 5.57 -17.27 -18.13
N GLY A 110 5.99 -16.36 -17.24
CA GLY A 110 7.05 -16.66 -16.27
C GLY A 110 6.66 -17.80 -15.33
N ASP A 111 7.60 -18.22 -14.49
CA ASP A 111 7.30 -19.19 -13.43
C ASP A 111 6.48 -18.53 -12.33
N LEU A 112 5.17 -18.77 -12.35
CA LEU A 112 4.23 -18.22 -11.37
C LEU A 112 4.48 -18.78 -9.95
N ASN A 113 4.95 -20.02 -9.82
CA ASN A 113 5.28 -20.58 -8.51
C ASN A 113 6.47 -19.83 -7.92
N GLU A 114 7.50 -19.58 -8.73
CA GLU A 114 8.66 -18.80 -8.31
C GLU A 114 8.24 -17.37 -7.92
N LEU A 115 7.41 -16.70 -8.73
CA LEU A 115 6.86 -15.38 -8.39
C LEU A 115 6.16 -15.40 -7.04
N CYS A 116 5.22 -16.33 -6.82
CA CYS A 116 4.46 -16.41 -5.58
C CYS A 116 5.34 -16.71 -4.35
N GLN A 117 6.35 -17.58 -4.50
CA GLN A 117 7.32 -17.85 -3.44
C GLN A 117 8.15 -16.60 -3.09
N GLN A 118 8.62 -15.86 -4.09
CA GLN A 118 9.38 -14.63 -3.89
C GLN A 118 8.53 -13.52 -3.27
N LEU A 119 7.29 -13.35 -3.74
CA LEU A 119 6.33 -12.41 -3.14
C LEU A 119 6.08 -12.75 -1.68
N LYS A 120 5.83 -14.02 -1.36
CA LYS A 120 5.61 -14.47 0.02
C LYS A 120 6.80 -14.13 0.90
N GLN A 121 8.01 -14.44 0.44
CA GLN A 121 9.23 -14.13 1.18
C GLN A 121 9.42 -12.62 1.39
N ALA A 122 9.14 -11.81 0.37
CA ALA A 122 9.19 -10.36 0.47
C ALA A 122 8.16 -9.82 1.47
N PHE A 123 6.92 -10.32 1.42
CA PHE A 123 5.83 -9.86 2.29
C PHE A 123 6.06 -10.25 3.75
N LEU A 124 6.60 -11.45 4.01
CA LEU A 124 7.05 -11.84 5.34
C LEU A 124 8.24 -11.01 5.87
N SER A 125 9.03 -10.42 4.96
CA SER A 125 10.19 -9.60 5.31
C SER A 125 9.84 -8.14 5.49
N ASN A 126 8.75 -7.69 4.87
CA ASN A 126 8.26 -6.31 4.85
C ASN A 126 6.86 -6.18 5.48
N GLU A 127 6.44 -7.16 6.29
CA GLU A 127 5.21 -7.17 7.10
C GLU A 127 3.92 -6.80 6.34
N MET A 128 3.78 -7.35 5.15
CA MET A 128 2.56 -7.30 4.33
C MET A 128 1.95 -8.71 4.15
N ASP A 129 2.39 -9.71 4.91
CA ASP A 129 1.96 -11.10 4.72
C ASP A 129 0.49 -11.31 5.12
N THR A 130 -0.04 -10.54 6.09
CA THR A 130 -1.43 -10.71 6.55
C THR A 130 -2.45 -10.54 5.41
N ILE A 131 -2.21 -9.63 4.46
CA ILE A 131 -3.18 -9.36 3.38
C ILE A 131 -3.33 -10.53 2.39
N CYS A 132 -2.41 -11.50 2.42
CA CYS A 132 -2.45 -12.70 1.58
C CYS A 132 -3.41 -13.77 2.12
N TYR A 133 -3.91 -13.64 3.34
CA TYR A 133 -4.73 -14.69 3.94
C TYR A 133 -6.20 -14.60 3.54
N ARG A 134 -6.81 -15.75 3.24
CA ARG A 134 -8.23 -15.93 2.95
C ARG A 134 -8.75 -17.15 3.70
N LYS A 135 -10.05 -17.23 3.98
CA LYS A 135 -10.68 -18.45 4.50
C LYS A 135 -10.55 -19.56 3.46
N ASP A 136 -10.20 -20.75 3.88
CA ASP A 136 -10.14 -21.89 2.98
C ASP A 136 -11.54 -22.26 2.50
N PRO A 137 -11.85 -22.14 1.20
CA PRO A 137 -13.17 -22.46 0.67
C PRO A 137 -13.56 -23.94 0.81
N LEU A 138 -12.60 -24.83 1.11
CA LEU A 138 -12.84 -26.25 1.40
C LEU A 138 -13.21 -26.50 2.87
N THR A 139 -12.92 -25.55 3.76
CA THR A 139 -13.30 -25.63 5.17
C THR A 139 -14.63 -24.90 5.40
N ARG A 140 -15.33 -25.29 6.46
CA ARG A 140 -16.63 -24.74 6.86
C ARG A 140 -16.68 -24.63 8.37
N ALA A 141 -17.56 -23.75 8.85
CA ALA A 141 -17.82 -23.61 10.28
C ALA A 141 -18.14 -24.98 10.92
N PRO A 142 -17.60 -25.27 12.12
CA PRO A 142 -16.82 -24.37 12.98
C PRO A 142 -15.31 -24.31 12.69
N ASN A 143 -14.79 -25.13 11.78
CA ASN A 143 -13.35 -25.31 11.55
C ASN A 143 -12.85 -24.47 10.36
N GLU A 144 -13.29 -23.21 10.27
CA GLU A 144 -12.84 -22.33 9.18
C GLU A 144 -11.38 -21.97 9.40
N GLU A 145 -10.53 -22.35 8.45
CA GLU A 145 -9.10 -22.08 8.49
C GLU A 145 -8.73 -20.91 7.60
N MET A 146 -7.76 -20.11 8.04
CA MET A 146 -7.12 -19.11 7.18
C MET A 146 -5.94 -19.75 6.44
N ILE A 147 -5.87 -19.57 5.13
CA ILE A 147 -4.83 -20.06 4.24
C ILE A 147 -4.13 -18.90 3.54
N ASP A 148 -2.84 -19.07 3.28
CA ASP A 148 -2.06 -18.14 2.48
C ASP A 148 -2.36 -18.38 0.99
N VAL A 149 -2.93 -17.36 0.33
CA VAL A 149 -3.26 -17.43 -1.08
C VAL A 149 -2.02 -17.64 -1.94
N LEU A 150 -0.85 -17.11 -1.57
CA LEU A 150 0.38 -17.28 -2.36
C LEU A 150 0.87 -18.74 -2.40
N GLU A 151 0.50 -19.55 -1.41
CA GLU A 151 0.79 -20.99 -1.42
C GLU A 151 -0.33 -21.81 -2.05
N CYS A 152 -1.58 -21.40 -1.82
CA CYS A 152 -2.74 -22.19 -2.19
C CYS A 152 -3.36 -21.79 -3.54
N TYR A 153 -2.86 -20.76 -4.23
CA TYR A 153 -3.46 -20.24 -5.46
C TYR A 153 -3.83 -21.32 -6.51
N PRO A 154 -3.08 -22.42 -6.72
CA PRO A 154 -3.41 -23.37 -7.79
C PRO A 154 -4.77 -24.06 -7.61
N ARG A 155 -5.25 -24.21 -6.37
CA ARG A 155 -6.55 -24.84 -6.06
C ARG A 155 -7.69 -23.83 -5.86
N LEU A 156 -7.38 -22.54 -5.79
CA LEU A 156 -8.34 -21.49 -5.49
C LEU A 156 -9.03 -20.98 -6.75
N LYS A 157 -10.26 -20.49 -6.59
CA LYS A 157 -11.06 -19.92 -7.68
C LYS A 157 -11.23 -18.43 -7.47
N ARG A 158 -11.03 -17.65 -8.54
CA ARG A 158 -11.14 -16.18 -8.51
C ARG A 158 -12.45 -15.68 -7.91
N GLN A 159 -13.58 -16.28 -8.31
CA GLN A 159 -14.90 -15.86 -7.80
C GLN A 159 -14.99 -16.00 -6.28
N ALA A 160 -14.58 -17.14 -5.72
CA ALA A 160 -14.58 -17.37 -4.28
C ALA A 160 -13.64 -16.40 -3.54
N MET A 161 -12.48 -16.09 -4.11
CA MET A 161 -11.55 -15.12 -3.52
C MET A 161 -12.10 -13.71 -3.53
N ARG A 162 -12.78 -13.31 -4.62
CA ARG A 162 -13.41 -11.99 -4.75
C ARG A 162 -14.53 -11.76 -3.73
N GLU A 163 -15.37 -12.76 -3.50
CA GLU A 163 -16.41 -12.71 -2.47
C GLU A 163 -15.80 -12.51 -1.08
N GLN A 164 -14.69 -13.20 -0.79
CA GLN A 164 -13.97 -13.04 0.47
C GLN A 164 -13.25 -11.70 0.59
N SER A 165 -12.68 -11.16 -0.49
CA SER A 165 -12.04 -9.84 -0.50
C SER A 165 -13.01 -8.75 -0.04
N HIS A 166 -14.28 -8.81 -0.46
CA HIS A 166 -15.31 -7.86 0.00
C HIS A 166 -15.56 -7.97 1.51
N TRP A 167 -15.66 -9.21 2.03
CA TRP A 167 -15.85 -9.44 3.46
C TRP A 167 -14.64 -8.95 4.28
N ILE A 168 -13.43 -9.30 3.87
CA ILE A 168 -12.18 -8.93 4.55
C ILE A 168 -11.94 -7.43 4.53
N LYS A 169 -12.15 -6.76 3.39
CA LYS A 169 -11.93 -5.32 3.27
C LYS A 169 -12.82 -4.52 4.23
N SER A 170 -14.01 -5.03 4.58
CA SER A 170 -14.87 -4.43 5.61
C SER A 170 -14.35 -4.55 7.05
N LYS A 171 -13.30 -5.35 7.26
CA LYS A 171 -12.66 -5.61 8.56
C LYS A 171 -11.30 -4.93 8.72
N TYR A 172 -10.76 -4.37 7.64
CA TYR A 172 -9.48 -3.69 7.65
C TYR A 172 -9.49 -2.49 8.59
N ASP A 173 -8.41 -2.34 9.35
CA ASP A 173 -8.04 -1.06 9.92
C ASP A 173 -7.18 -0.26 8.92
N THR A 174 -6.69 0.91 9.35
CA THR A 174 -5.82 1.75 8.52
C THR A 174 -4.54 1.03 8.10
N TYR A 175 -3.95 0.21 8.96
CA TYR A 175 -2.72 -0.51 8.64
C TYR A 175 -2.94 -1.63 7.63
N ASP A 176 -4.06 -2.33 7.72
CA ASP A 176 -4.46 -3.34 6.73
C ASP A 176 -4.71 -2.71 5.36
N HIS A 177 -5.35 -1.53 5.32
CA HIS A 177 -5.54 -0.77 4.09
C HIS A 177 -4.20 -0.36 3.46
N ASP A 178 -3.31 0.25 4.23
CA ASP A 178 -1.98 0.65 3.75
C ASP A 178 -1.19 -0.56 3.24
N ASN A 179 -1.30 -1.71 3.92
CA ASN A 179 -0.64 -2.95 3.52
C ASN A 179 -1.18 -3.55 2.23
N ASP A 180 -2.50 -3.49 2.02
CA ASP A 180 -3.13 -3.98 0.81
C ASP A 180 -2.72 -3.11 -0.39
N ASP A 181 -2.70 -1.79 -0.24
CA ASP A 181 -2.26 -0.84 -1.25
C ASP A 181 -0.77 -1.00 -1.58
N ASP A 182 0.08 -1.09 -0.55
CA ASP A 182 1.52 -1.33 -0.70
C ASP A 182 1.78 -2.68 -1.41
N ALA A 183 1.04 -3.74 -1.04
CA ALA A 183 1.18 -5.06 -1.66
C ALA A 183 0.73 -5.08 -3.13
N ILE A 184 -0.36 -4.38 -3.48
CA ILE A 184 -0.77 -4.19 -4.87
C ILE A 184 0.35 -3.49 -5.65
N GLN A 185 0.88 -2.40 -5.10
CA GLN A 185 1.94 -1.63 -5.75
C GLN A 185 3.23 -2.45 -5.89
N PHE A 186 3.59 -3.25 -4.88
CA PHE A 186 4.72 -4.17 -4.91
C PHE A 186 4.55 -5.20 -6.03
N LEU A 187 3.39 -5.84 -6.13
CA LEU A 187 3.10 -6.79 -7.20
C LEU A 187 3.27 -6.13 -8.56
N LEU A 188 2.61 -5.00 -8.79
CA LEU A 188 2.65 -4.28 -10.06
C LEU A 188 4.06 -3.84 -10.45
N ASN A 189 4.89 -3.45 -9.47
CA ASN A 189 6.30 -3.10 -9.68
C ASN A 189 7.20 -4.32 -9.91
N SER A 190 6.76 -5.52 -9.55
CA SER A 190 7.44 -6.80 -9.81
C SER A 190 7.19 -7.35 -11.21
N LEU A 191 6.23 -6.79 -11.96
CA LEU A 191 5.90 -7.22 -13.32
C LEU A 191 6.62 -6.36 -14.37
N GLN A 192 6.83 -6.93 -15.56
CA GLN A 192 7.29 -6.15 -16.71
C GLN A 192 6.28 -5.05 -17.09
N PRO A 193 6.74 -3.88 -17.58
CA PRO A 193 5.87 -2.72 -17.81
C PRO A 193 4.61 -3.01 -18.64
N GLU A 194 4.73 -3.80 -19.71
CA GLU A 194 3.59 -4.10 -20.58
C GLU A 194 2.59 -5.05 -19.93
N LEU A 195 3.06 -5.98 -19.11
CA LEU A 195 2.18 -6.81 -18.31
C LEU A 195 1.48 -5.97 -17.24
N THR A 196 2.21 -5.11 -16.52
CA THR A 196 1.63 -4.16 -15.55
C THR A 196 0.50 -3.34 -16.18
N LYS A 197 0.71 -2.81 -17.38
CA LYS A 197 -0.32 -2.05 -18.12
C LYS A 197 -1.57 -2.89 -18.39
N ARG A 198 -1.40 -4.13 -18.87
CA ARG A 198 -2.54 -5.04 -19.15
C ARG A 198 -3.28 -5.47 -17.88
N ILE A 199 -2.59 -5.64 -16.75
CA ILE A 199 -3.23 -5.95 -15.47
C ILE A 199 -4.03 -4.73 -15.00
N LYS A 200 -3.45 -3.53 -15.03
CA LYS A 200 -4.14 -2.28 -14.65
C LYS A 200 -5.42 -2.05 -15.45
N THR A 201 -5.47 -2.35 -16.75
CA THR A 201 -6.71 -2.21 -17.55
C THR A 201 -7.84 -3.18 -17.15
N LYS A 202 -7.52 -4.20 -16.35
CA LYS A 202 -8.49 -5.19 -15.85
C LYS A 202 -8.84 -4.97 -14.37
N MET A 203 -8.09 -4.13 -13.68
CA MET A 203 -8.43 -3.67 -12.33
C MET A 203 -9.64 -2.74 -12.42
N ARG A 204 -10.37 -2.63 -11.32
CA ARG A 204 -11.45 -1.64 -11.21
C ARG A 204 -10.89 -0.23 -11.25
N ASP A 205 -11.71 0.68 -11.78
CA ASP A 205 -11.39 2.11 -11.79
C ASP A 205 -11.45 2.69 -10.38
N ALA A 206 -10.71 3.78 -10.15
CA ALA A 206 -10.69 4.50 -8.88
C ALA A 206 -12.07 5.07 -8.46
N THR A 207 -13.02 5.13 -9.39
CA THR A 207 -14.41 5.57 -9.13
C THR A 207 -15.33 4.43 -8.71
N ASP A 208 -14.90 3.16 -8.81
CA ASP A 208 -15.68 2.02 -8.33
C ASP A 208 -15.77 2.06 -6.80
N PRO A 209 -16.97 1.95 -6.19
CA PRO A 209 -17.11 1.95 -4.73
C PRO A 209 -16.40 0.77 -4.06
N VAL A 210 -16.10 -0.32 -4.78
CA VAL A 210 -15.44 -1.51 -4.28
C VAL A 210 -14.07 -1.66 -4.94
N GLN A 211 -13.04 -1.08 -4.34
CA GLN A 211 -11.67 -1.20 -4.85
C GLN A 211 -11.13 -2.64 -4.74
N ASP A 212 -10.34 -3.09 -5.71
CA ASP A 212 -9.69 -4.40 -5.69
C ASP A 212 -8.68 -4.51 -4.54
N THR A 213 -8.53 -5.71 -3.98
CA THR A 213 -7.49 -6.04 -2.99
C THR A 213 -6.28 -6.67 -3.67
N PHE A 214 -5.16 -6.83 -2.96
CA PHE A 214 -3.99 -7.53 -3.46
C PHE A 214 -4.34 -8.90 -4.07
N VAL A 215 -5.18 -9.68 -3.39
CA VAL A 215 -5.61 -11.00 -3.87
C VAL A 215 -6.41 -10.87 -5.15
N ASP A 216 -7.28 -9.87 -5.29
CA ASP A 216 -8.05 -9.68 -6.53
C ASP A 216 -7.11 -9.38 -7.71
N VAL A 217 -6.10 -8.53 -7.50
CA VAL A 217 -5.08 -8.19 -8.51
C VAL A 217 -4.22 -9.40 -8.86
N LEU A 218 -3.83 -10.21 -7.87
CA LEU A 218 -3.12 -11.46 -8.10
C LEU A 218 -3.94 -12.41 -8.98
N PHE A 219 -5.24 -12.57 -8.74
CA PHE A 219 -6.08 -13.42 -9.58
C PHE A 219 -6.36 -12.81 -10.97
N ILE A 220 -6.34 -11.49 -11.12
CA ILE A 220 -6.35 -10.85 -12.45
C ILE A 220 -5.09 -11.24 -13.23
N LEU A 221 -3.93 -11.31 -12.57
CA LEU A 221 -2.67 -11.77 -13.17
C LEU A 221 -2.72 -13.27 -13.50
N ILE A 222 -3.18 -14.11 -12.58
CA ILE A 222 -3.27 -15.58 -12.77
C ILE A 222 -4.19 -15.91 -13.96
N ASP A 223 -5.34 -15.26 -14.03
CA ASP A 223 -6.33 -15.50 -15.09
C ASP A 223 -5.99 -14.73 -16.38
N HIS A 224 -4.86 -14.02 -16.46
CA HIS A 224 -4.48 -13.29 -17.65
C HIS A 224 -4.21 -14.27 -18.80
N PRO A 225 -5.04 -14.29 -19.87
CA PRO A 225 -4.76 -15.11 -21.03
C PRO A 225 -3.57 -14.50 -21.76
N SER A 226 -2.57 -15.31 -22.09
CA SER A 226 -1.49 -14.86 -22.94
C SER A 226 -2.00 -14.69 -24.38
N ASP A 227 -2.02 -13.45 -24.89
CA ASP A 227 -2.42 -13.16 -26.26
C ASP A 227 -1.41 -13.76 -27.25
N ASN A 228 -1.70 -14.95 -27.77
CA ASN A 228 -1.06 -15.48 -28.97
C ASN A 228 -1.99 -16.38 -29.79
N CYS A 229 -3.26 -15.98 -29.94
CA CYS A 229 -4.16 -16.58 -30.92
C CYS A 229 -5.00 -15.52 -31.67
N ARG A 230 -4.34 -14.49 -32.22
CA ARG A 230 -4.93 -13.60 -33.23
C ARG A 230 -3.92 -13.27 -34.34
N THR A 231 -3.41 -14.31 -34.97
CA THR A 231 -2.89 -14.24 -36.35
C THR A 231 -3.42 -15.45 -37.12
N ARG A 232 -4.75 -15.54 -37.28
CA ARG A 232 -5.28 -16.19 -38.48
C ARG A 232 -5.06 -15.20 -39.61
N VAL A 233 -3.96 -15.41 -40.33
CA VAL A 233 -3.78 -14.87 -41.67
C VAL A 233 -4.99 -15.36 -42.48
N SER A 234 -5.92 -14.45 -42.76
CA SER A 234 -6.96 -14.68 -43.75
C SER A 234 -6.27 -14.77 -45.11
N GLN A 235 -5.95 -15.99 -45.55
CA GLN A 235 -5.65 -16.18 -46.97
C GLN A 235 -6.95 -16.02 -47.75
N PRO A 236 -6.99 -15.17 -48.80
CA PRO A 236 -8.15 -15.08 -49.66
C PRO A 236 -8.29 -16.38 -50.46
N PHE A 237 -9.46 -17.00 -50.36
CA PHE A 237 -9.87 -18.10 -51.22
C PHE A 237 -10.10 -17.54 -52.64
N THR A 238 -9.11 -17.68 -53.52
CA THR A 238 -9.36 -17.61 -54.98
C THR A 238 -9.85 -18.98 -55.42
N SER A 239 -11.18 -19.13 -55.52
CA SER A 239 -11.79 -20.23 -56.26
C SER A 239 -12.13 -19.75 -57.66
N ILE A 240 -11.24 -20.02 -58.61
CA ILE A 240 -11.54 -20.03 -60.04
C ILE A 240 -12.12 -21.41 -60.32
N PHE A 241 -13.39 -21.48 -60.72
CA PHE A 241 -13.88 -22.62 -61.50
C PHE A 241 -14.25 -22.12 -62.89
N SER A 242 -13.60 -22.76 -63.87
CA SER A 242 -13.96 -22.77 -65.29
C SER A 242 -15.13 -23.72 -65.55
#